data_AF-A0A249P952-F1
#
_entry.id   AF-A0A249P952-F1
#
_cell.length_a   1.000
_cell.length_b   1.000
_cell.length_c   1.000
_cell.angle_alpha   90.00
_cell.angle_beta   90.00
_cell.angle_gamma   90.00
#
_symmetry.space_group_name_H-M   'P 1'
#
loop_
_entity.id
_entity.type
_entity.pdbx_description
1 polymer ?
#
loop_
_entity_poly.entity_id
_entity_poly.type
_entity_poly.pdbx_seq_one_letter_code
_entity_poly.pdbx_strand_id
1 'polypeptide(L)'
;MTDRVTIVAAAIFHGSVISLPPPARHHTILHSMDCEMGIDPTTVPPANQGFLTSEGKFVNRVEAFYIAHRAGQIGAKDDAPRLFSEDLW
;
A
#
# COMPACT_ATOMS: atom_id res chain seq x y z
N MET A 1 18.72 -0.84 18.87
CA MET A 1 17.81 0.04 18.09
C MET A 1 16.56 -0.77 17.83
N THR A 2 15.40 -0.35 18.32
CA THR A 2 14.15 -0.97 17.91
C THR A 2 13.90 -0.50 16.48
N ASP A 3 13.94 -1.40 15.50
CA ASP A 3 13.64 -1.04 14.11
C ASP A 3 12.25 -0.43 14.05
N ARG A 4 12.15 0.78 13.47
CA ARG A 4 10.88 1.49 13.36
C ARG A 4 10.10 0.87 12.20
N VAL A 5 8.85 0.48 12.45
CA VAL A 5 7.97 -0.05 11.41
C VAL A 5 7.79 0.98 10.29
N THR A 6 8.18 0.59 9.08
CA THR A 6 8.03 1.37 7.84
C THR A 6 7.07 0.70 6.85
N ILE A 7 6.63 1.46 5.85
CA ILE A 7 5.92 0.96 4.66
C ILE A 7 6.94 0.54 3.60
N VAL A 8 6.82 -0.69 3.09
CA VAL A 8 7.82 -1.28 2.17
C VAL A 8 7.28 -1.58 0.77
N ALA A 9 5.96 -1.72 0.60
CA ALA A 9 5.34 -1.95 -0.71
C ALA A 9 3.87 -1.50 -0.72
N ALA A 10 3.35 -1.10 -1.89
CA ALA A 10 1.91 -1.05 -2.11
C ALA A 10 1.35 -2.47 -2.12
N ALA A 11 0.11 -2.63 -1.66
CA ALA A 11 -0.54 -3.94 -1.58
C ALA A 11 -2.05 -3.86 -1.87
N ILE A 12 -2.61 -4.96 -2.36
CA ILE A 12 -4.05 -5.17 -2.53
C ILE A 12 -4.46 -6.37 -1.69
N PHE A 13 -5.53 -6.23 -0.90
CA PHE A 13 -6.14 -7.37 -0.22
C PHE A 13 -7.29 -7.95 -1.06
N HIS A 14 -7.18 -9.21 -1.47
CA HIS A 14 -8.22 -9.92 -2.21
C HIS A 14 -8.22 -11.40 -1.81
N GLY A 15 -8.66 -11.70 -0.58
CA GLY A 15 -8.53 -13.03 0.04
C GLY A 15 -7.08 -13.37 0.47
N SER A 16 -6.10 -12.82 -0.26
CA SER A 16 -4.67 -12.81 0.03
C SER A 16 -4.12 -11.39 -0.12
N VAL A 17 -2.94 -11.13 0.46
CA VAL A 17 -2.20 -9.88 0.24
C VAL A 17 -1.35 -10.04 -1.01
N ILE A 18 -1.59 -9.19 -2.00
CA ILE A 18 -0.87 -9.16 -3.27
C ILE A 18 -0.06 -7.88 -3.32
N SER A 19 1.25 -7.98 -3.52
CA SER A 19 2.17 -6.84 -3.63
C SER A 19 3.24 -7.11 -4.67
N LEU A 20 3.77 -6.05 -5.26
CA LEU A 20 4.94 -6.09 -6.14
C LEU A 20 6.06 -5.21 -5.54
N PRO A 21 7.34 -5.47 -5.84
CA PRO A 21 8.43 -4.63 -5.36
C PRO A 21 8.26 -3.16 -5.77
N PRO A 22 8.68 -2.19 -4.93
CA PRO A 22 8.74 -0.78 -5.34
C PRO A 22 9.53 -0.61 -6.64
N PRO A 23 9.13 0.33 -7.53
CA PRO A 23 8.14 1.38 -7.32
C PRO A 23 6.72 1.02 -7.80
N ALA A 24 6.35 -0.27 -7.85
CA ALA A 24 5.00 -0.67 -8.27
C ALA A 24 3.92 -0.03 -7.39
N ARG A 25 2.96 0.64 -8.04
CA ARG A 25 1.84 1.36 -7.40
C ARG A 25 0.57 0.51 -7.40
N HIS A 26 -0.50 0.96 -6.73
CA HIS A 26 -1.78 0.22 -6.72
C HIS A 26 -2.28 -0.09 -8.14
N HIS A 27 -2.17 0.85 -9.08
CA HIS A 27 -2.57 0.62 -10.46
C HIS A 27 -1.71 -0.46 -11.16
N THR A 28 -0.42 -0.54 -10.83
CA THR A 28 0.49 -1.57 -11.37
C THR A 28 0.04 -2.95 -10.90
N ILE A 29 -0.25 -3.08 -9.60
CA ILE A 29 -0.70 -4.34 -9.00
C ILE A 29 -2.05 -4.75 -9.59
N LEU A 30 -3.00 -3.83 -9.69
CA LEU A 30 -4.32 -4.10 -10.30
C LEU A 30 -4.19 -4.54 -11.77
N HIS A 31 -3.30 -3.93 -12.53
CA HIS A 31 -3.05 -4.34 -13.92
C HIS A 31 -2.42 -5.75 -13.99
N SER A 32 -1.47 -6.09 -13.10
CA SER A 32 -0.93 -7.44 -13.03
C SER A 32 -1.96 -8.47 -12.57
N MET A 33 -2.88 -8.11 -11.67
CA MET A 33 -3.99 -8.98 -11.27
C MET A 33 -4.90 -9.30 -12.47
N ASP A 34 -5.16 -8.32 -13.33
CA ASP A 34 -5.92 -8.51 -14.56
C ASP A 34 -5.18 -9.41 -15.56
N CYS A 35 -3.97 -9.02 -15.96
CA CYS A 35 -3.22 -9.69 -17.03
C CYS A 35 -2.71 -11.08 -16.65
N GLU A 36 -2.25 -11.28 -15.41
CA GLU A 36 -1.54 -12.50 -15.01
C GLU A 36 -2.42 -13.45 -14.17
N MET A 37 -3.44 -12.92 -13.49
CA MET A 37 -4.28 -13.71 -12.58
C MET A 37 -5.73 -13.83 -13.07
N GLY A 38 -6.12 -13.09 -14.12
CA GLY A 38 -7.49 -13.07 -14.64
C GLY A 38 -8.50 -12.48 -13.66
N ILE A 39 -8.05 -11.60 -12.75
CA ILE A 39 -8.90 -10.95 -11.75
C ILE A 39 -9.27 -9.56 -12.25
N ASP A 40 -10.56 -9.33 -12.50
CA ASP A 40 -11.08 -8.03 -12.91
C ASP A 40 -10.82 -6.97 -11.82
N PRO A 41 -10.05 -5.90 -12.11
CA PRO A 41 -9.67 -4.90 -11.12
C PRO A 41 -10.87 -4.06 -10.63
N THR A 42 -11.98 -4.01 -11.38
CA THR A 42 -13.20 -3.32 -10.95
C THR A 42 -13.89 -4.01 -9.77
N THR A 43 -13.58 -5.29 -9.54
CA THR A 43 -14.08 -6.07 -8.39
C THR A 43 -13.32 -5.78 -7.10
N VAL A 44 -12.20 -5.05 -7.15
CA VAL A 44 -11.37 -4.71 -6.00
C VAL A 44 -11.83 -3.37 -5.40
N PRO A 45 -12.45 -3.36 -4.19
CA PRO A 45 -12.90 -2.12 -3.58
C PRO A 45 -11.73 -1.20 -3.24
N PRO A 46 -11.88 0.13 -3.30
CA PRO A 46 -10.84 1.07 -2.89
C PRO A 46 -10.33 0.85 -1.46
N ALA A 47 -11.18 0.33 -0.56
CA ALA A 47 -10.85 0.01 0.82
C ALA A 47 -9.83 -1.13 0.95
N ASN A 48 -9.71 -1.99 -0.07
CA ASN A 48 -8.77 -3.12 -0.09
C ASN A 48 -7.38 -2.73 -0.60
N GLN A 49 -7.22 -1.49 -1.08
CA GLN A 49 -5.93 -0.99 -1.51
C GLN A 49 -5.18 -0.43 -0.30
N GLY A 50 -4.08 -1.06 0.08
CA GLY A 50 -3.30 -0.73 1.27
C GLY A 50 -1.81 -0.90 1.04
N PHE A 51 -1.07 -1.26 2.08
CA PHE A 51 0.38 -1.34 2.05
C PHE A 51 0.89 -2.50 2.89
N LEU A 52 2.08 -3.00 2.53
CA LEU A 52 2.83 -3.93 3.35
C LEU A 52 3.79 -3.16 4.26
N THR A 53 3.83 -3.53 5.53
CA THR A 53 4.79 -3.03 6.50
C THR A 53 6.09 -3.85 6.46
N SER A 54 7.18 -3.29 6.98
CA SER A 54 8.45 -3.99 7.23
C SER A 54 8.32 -5.24 8.12
N GLU A 55 7.23 -5.38 8.89
CA GLU A 55 6.93 -6.60 9.67
C GLU A 55 6.12 -7.64 8.88
N GLY A 56 5.85 -7.41 7.58
CA GLY A 56 5.05 -8.29 6.74
C GLY A 56 3.53 -8.20 6.95
N LYS A 57 3.05 -7.22 7.73
CA LYS A 57 1.61 -6.98 7.93
C LYS A 57 1.02 -6.10 6.84
N PHE A 58 -0.18 -6.43 6.38
CA PHE A 58 -1.00 -5.53 5.57
C PHE A 58 -1.67 -4.48 6.47
N VAL A 59 -1.69 -3.24 6.01
CA VAL A 59 -2.38 -2.12 6.65
C VAL A 59 -3.16 -1.32 5.61
N ASN A 60 -4.29 -0.74 6.02
CA ASN A 60 -5.07 0.13 5.15
C ASN A 60 -4.35 1.48 4.94
N ARG A 61 -4.88 2.34 4.08
CA ARG A 61 -4.25 3.63 3.74
C ARG A 61 -4.16 4.62 4.89
N VAL A 62 -5.09 4.57 5.84
CA VAL A 62 -5.11 5.47 7.00
C VAL A 62 -4.03 5.05 7.99
N GLU A 63 -3.98 3.76 8.31
CA GLU A 63 -2.92 3.19 9.15
C GLU A 63 -1.54 3.40 8.53
N ALA A 64 -1.42 3.16 7.23
CA ALA A 64 -0.18 3.36 6.49
C ALA A 64 0.30 4.81 6.53
N PHE A 65 -0.60 5.78 6.45
CA PHE A 65 -0.26 7.21 6.57
C PHE A 65 0.44 7.50 7.89
N TYR A 66 -0.13 7.08 9.02
CA TYR A 66 0.46 7.31 10.34
C TYR A 66 1.77 6.54 10.53
N ILE A 67 1.89 5.33 9.98
CA ILE A 67 3.15 4.56 10.00
C ILE A 67 4.23 5.30 9.21
N ALA A 68 3.95 5.66 7.96
CA ALA A 68 4.89 6.34 7.08
C ALA A 68 5.32 7.71 7.64
N HIS A 69 4.38 8.50 8.17
CA HIS A 69 4.68 9.79 8.79
C HIS A 69 5.56 9.63 10.03
N ARG A 70 5.22 8.70 10.95
CA ARG A 70 6.06 8.41 12.12
C ARG A 70 7.42 7.86 11.71
N ALA A 71 7.51 7.13 10.61
CA ALA A 71 8.77 6.62 10.05
C ALA A 71 9.60 7.69 9.33
N GLY A 72 9.05 8.88 9.09
CA GLY A 72 9.71 9.93 8.32
C GLY A 72 9.79 9.63 6.81
N GLN A 73 8.97 8.69 6.32
CA GLN A 73 8.90 8.36 4.88
C GLN A 73 8.12 9.39 4.08
N ILE A 74 7.23 10.14 4.75
CA ILE A 74 6.46 11.24 4.17
C ILE A 74 6.51 12.46 5.11
N GLY A 75 6.30 13.64 4.53
CA GLY A 75 6.09 14.89 5.28
C GLY A 75 4.66 15.04 5.79
N ALA A 76 4.37 16.20 6.38
CA ALA A 76 3.01 16.60 6.72
C ALA A 76 2.16 16.75 5.45
N LYS A 77 0.87 16.40 5.53
CA LYS A 77 -0.13 16.62 4.47
C LYS A 77 -1.32 17.38 5.06
N ASP A 78 -1.90 18.27 4.27
CA ASP A 78 -3.08 19.06 4.65
C ASP A 78 -4.40 18.28 4.50
N ASP A 79 -4.40 17.23 3.68
CA ASP A 79 -5.57 16.38 3.41
C ASP A 79 -5.85 15.35 4.52
N ALA A 80 -7.06 14.78 4.49
CA ALA A 80 -7.47 13.68 5.37
C ALA A 80 -6.43 12.53 5.36
N PRO A 81 -6.17 11.87 6.51
CA PRO A 81 -5.03 10.98 6.69
C PRO A 81 -5.18 9.70 5.86
N ARG A 82 -4.71 9.74 4.61
CA ARG A 82 -4.72 8.62 3.67
C ARG A 82 -3.43 8.65 2.87
N LEU A 83 -2.72 7.52 2.88
CA LEU A 83 -1.53 7.33 2.05
C LEU A 83 -1.92 6.85 0.65
N PHE A 84 -1.34 7.48 -0.36
CA PHE A 84 -1.33 7.05 -1.75
C PHE A 84 0.04 6.49 -2.09
N SER A 85 0.11 5.53 -3.00
CA SER A 85 1.41 4.95 -3.40
C SER A 85 2.37 6.00 -3.96
N GLU A 86 1.79 7.00 -4.62
CA GLU A 86 2.41 8.20 -5.18
C GLU A 86 3.11 9.08 -4.13
N ASP A 87 2.71 8.97 -2.87
CA ASP A 87 3.35 9.71 -1.77
C ASP A 87 4.72 9.12 -1.38
N LEU A 88 4.95 7.85 -1.72
CA LEU A 88 6.21 7.12 -1.42
C LEU A 88 7.08 6.93 -2.66
N TRP A 89 6.46 6.68 -3.82
CA TRP A 89 7.12 6.39 -5.09
C TRP A 89 6.35 7.01 -6.24
#